data_AF-A0A7H8QFI7-F1
#
_entry.id   AF-A0A7H8QFI7-F1
#
_cell.length_a   1.000
_cell.length_b   1.000
_cell.length_c   1.000
_cell.angle_alpha   90.00
_cell.angle_beta   90.00
_cell.angle_gamma   90.00
#
_symmetry.space_group_name_H-M   'P 1'
#
loop_
_entity.id
_entity.type
_entity.pdbx_description
1 polymer ?
#
loop_
_entity_poly.entity_id
_entity_poly.type
_entity_poly.pdbx_seq_one_letter_code
_entity_poly.pdbx_strand_id
1 'polypeptide(L)'
;MWPSSREVEAALMEKGYFDAQLIDLHYNNKTHSVTLKYKAPVHNEEETAVLFKDCFSASFNTWLEGMEGDIPDSPNELSFFFHEISIKDVKINGVQLYECSMIIPMMDCRIVCKTIVL
;
A
#
# COMPACT_ATOMS: atom_id res chain seq x y z
N MET A 1 11.14 -18.31 10.64
CA MET A 1 9.91 -18.61 9.87
C MET A 1 9.42 -17.29 9.32
N TRP A 2 9.07 -17.19 8.04
CA TRP A 2 8.48 -15.97 7.51
C TRP A 2 7.00 -15.95 7.92
N PRO A 3 6.42 -14.80 8.29
CA PRO A 3 4.99 -14.74 8.58
C PRO A 3 4.20 -15.14 7.33
N SER A 4 3.10 -15.84 7.51
CA SER A 4 2.15 -16.08 6.41
C SER A 4 1.49 -14.79 5.95
N SER A 5 0.98 -14.74 4.72
CA SER A 5 0.30 -13.55 4.22
C SER A 5 -0.87 -13.11 5.13
N ARG A 6 -1.58 -14.07 5.73
CA ARG A 6 -2.66 -13.82 6.70
C ARG A 6 -2.18 -13.16 7.98
N GLU A 7 -1.01 -13.54 8.50
CA GLU A 7 -0.44 -12.91 9.70
C GLU A 7 -0.03 -11.46 9.42
N VAL A 8 0.55 -11.18 8.24
CA VAL A 8 0.90 -9.82 7.83
C VAL A 8 -0.36 -8.96 7.64
N GLU A 9 -1.39 -9.50 6.99
CA GLU A 9 -2.65 -8.82 6.76
C GLU A 9 -3.38 -8.51 8.08
N ALA A 10 -3.42 -9.46 9.02
CA ALA A 10 -3.99 -9.25 10.35
C ALA A 10 -3.24 -8.15 11.12
N ALA A 11 -1.91 -8.17 11.12
CA ALA A 11 -1.10 -7.16 11.79
C ALA A 11 -1.25 -5.76 11.17
N LEU A 12 -1.48 -5.66 9.86
CA LEU A 12 -1.87 -4.39 9.22
C LEU A 12 -3.23 -3.92 9.70
N MET A 13 -4.21 -4.83 9.77
CA MET A 13 -5.56 -4.54 10.24
C MET A 13 -5.54 -4.01 11.68
N GLU A 14 -4.72 -4.60 12.56
CA GLU A 14 -4.49 -4.14 13.94
C GLU A 14 -3.89 -2.73 14.01
N LYS A 15 -3.14 -2.30 12.99
CA LYS A 15 -2.59 -0.93 12.85
C LYS A 15 -3.59 0.06 12.21
N GLY A 16 -4.84 -0.34 12.02
CA GLY A 16 -5.94 0.55 11.66
C GLY A 16 -5.79 1.20 10.28
N TYR A 17 -5.41 0.43 9.26
CA TYR A 17 -5.32 0.98 7.90
C TYR A 17 -6.68 1.33 7.28
N PHE A 18 -7.78 0.71 7.75
CA PHE A 18 -9.11 0.96 7.20
C PHE A 18 -9.52 2.42 7.43
N ASP A 19 -9.97 3.11 6.37
CA ASP A 19 -10.22 4.55 6.35
C ASP A 19 -9.00 5.43 6.73
N ALA A 20 -7.79 4.87 6.73
CA ALA A 20 -6.58 5.66 6.95
C ALA A 20 -6.27 6.53 5.73
N GLN A 21 -5.77 7.74 5.98
CA GLN A 21 -5.33 8.64 4.92
C GLN A 21 -3.94 8.20 4.43
N LEU A 22 -3.79 7.96 3.13
CA LEU A 22 -2.49 7.81 2.49
C LEU A 22 -1.73 9.14 2.55
N ILE A 23 -0.52 9.11 3.13
CA ILE A 23 0.37 10.26 3.25
C ILE A 23 1.47 10.22 2.20
N ASP A 24 2.07 9.05 1.98
CA ASP A 24 3.14 8.87 1.02
C ASP A 24 3.15 7.43 0.50
N LEU A 25 3.37 7.27 -0.80
CA LEU A 25 3.57 5.98 -1.45
C LEU A 25 4.65 6.16 -2.52
N HIS A 26 5.84 5.63 -2.27
CA HIS A 26 6.96 5.80 -3.19
C HIS A 26 7.77 4.52 -3.36
N TYR A 27 8.26 4.31 -4.58
CA TYR A 27 9.19 3.24 -4.91
C TYR A 27 10.62 3.78 -5.06
N ASN A 28 11.56 3.17 -4.35
CA ASN A 28 12.98 3.46 -4.45
C ASN A 28 13.67 2.42 -5.33
N ASN A 29 14.00 2.82 -6.57
CA ASN A 29 14.68 1.97 -7.55
C ASN A 29 16.07 1.50 -7.11
N LYS A 30 16.77 2.23 -6.23
CA LYS A 30 18.14 1.88 -5.81
C LYS A 30 18.14 0.75 -4.79
N THR A 31 17.15 0.75 -3.91
CA THR A 31 17.01 -0.24 -2.82
C THR A 31 15.94 -1.29 -3.12
N HIS A 32 15.25 -1.19 -4.25
CA HIS A 32 14.11 -2.02 -4.61
C HIS A 32 13.10 -2.11 -3.46
N SER A 33 12.71 -0.96 -2.89
CA SER A 33 11.81 -0.90 -1.75
C SER A 33 10.66 0.06 -1.97
N VAL A 34 9.47 -0.29 -1.48
CA VAL A 34 8.33 0.62 -1.41
C VAL A 34 8.16 1.07 0.02
N THR A 35 7.96 2.37 0.22
CA THR A 35 7.51 2.93 1.49
C THR A 35 6.07 3.34 1.34
N LEU A 36 5.23 2.88 2.26
CA LEU A 36 3.85 3.29 2.41
C LEU A 36 3.73 4.02 3.75
N LYS A 37 3.23 5.25 3.76
CA LYS A 37 2.88 5.98 4.97
C LYS A 37 1.41 6.31 4.98
N TYR A 38 0.76 6.08 6.11
CA TYR A 38 -0.63 6.43 6.29
C TYR A 38 -0.89 6.94 7.69
N LYS A 39 -1.99 7.68 7.84
CA LYS A 39 -2.43 8.26 9.09
C LYS A 39 -3.77 7.63 9.46
N ALA A 40 -3.77 6.80 10.50
CA ALA A 40 -4.96 6.10 10.96
C ALA A 40 -5.79 7.01 11.89
N PRO A 41 -7.11 7.14 11.68
CA PRO A 41 -7.96 7.98 12.52
C PRO A 41 -8.06 7.48 13.97
N VAL A 42 -7.87 6.17 14.18
CA VAL A 42 -8.03 5.51 15.49
C VAL A 42 -6.77 5.60 16.37
N HIS A 43 -5.60 5.92 15.79
CA HIS A 43 -4.30 5.92 16.48
C HIS A 43 -3.73 7.31 16.72
N ASN A 44 -4.53 8.23 17.28
CA ASN A 44 -4.09 9.58 17.64
C ASN A 44 -3.37 10.32 16.51
N GLU A 45 -3.76 10.06 15.26
CA GLU A 45 -3.17 10.74 14.11
C GLU A 45 -1.66 10.50 13.90
N GLU A 46 -1.05 9.48 14.53
CA GLU A 46 0.35 9.15 14.28
C GLU A 46 0.54 8.50 12.90
N GLU A 47 1.58 8.96 12.18
CA GLU A 47 1.96 8.37 10.90
C GLU A 47 2.49 6.94 11.10
N THR A 48 1.84 5.98 10.48
CA THR A 48 2.30 4.59 10.39
C THR A 48 3.05 4.39 9.08
N ALA A 49 4.21 3.74 9.14
CA ALA A 49 5.05 3.45 7.97
C ALA A 49 5.20 1.94 7.77
N VAL A 50 4.86 1.48 6.57
CA VAL A 50 5.03 0.11 6.11
C VAL A 50 6.13 0.07 5.05
N LEU A 51 7.09 -0.83 5.23
CA LEU A 51 8.23 -0.98 4.32
C LEU A 51 8.18 -2.33 3.61
N PHE A 52 8.07 -2.28 2.29
CA PHE A 52 8.20 -3.43 1.40
C PHE A 52 9.65 -3.48 0.91
N LYS A 53 10.37 -4.58 1.16
CA LYS A 53 11.79 -4.74 0.81
C LYS A 53 12.01 -5.88 -0.17
N ASP A 54 13.08 -5.75 -0.96
CA ASP A 54 13.42 -6.66 -2.05
C ASP A 54 12.23 -6.86 -3.00
N CYS A 55 11.70 -5.75 -3.52
CA CYS A 55 10.55 -5.70 -4.41
C CYS A 55 10.95 -6.11 -5.82
N PHE A 56 10.21 -7.06 -6.38
CA PHE A 56 10.35 -7.52 -7.76
C PHE A 56 9.57 -6.61 -8.72
N SER A 57 8.44 -6.08 -8.27
CA SER A 57 7.62 -5.13 -9.02
C SER A 57 6.79 -4.26 -8.10
N ALA A 58 6.54 -3.02 -8.52
CA ALA A 58 5.57 -2.12 -7.91
C ALA A 58 4.85 -1.36 -9.03
N SER A 59 3.53 -1.27 -8.96
CA SER A 59 2.67 -0.54 -9.91
C SER A 59 1.68 0.29 -9.11
N PHE A 60 1.63 1.59 -9.44
CA PHE A 60 0.72 2.56 -8.85
C PHE A 60 0.01 3.26 -10.01
N ASN A 61 -1.23 2.85 -10.29
CA ASN A 61 -2.00 3.39 -11.41
C ASN A 61 -3.09 4.29 -10.87
N THR A 62 -2.98 5.60 -11.12
CA THR A 62 -4.01 6.56 -10.73
C THR A 62 -5.04 6.73 -11.85
N TRP A 63 -6.30 6.47 -11.53
CA TRP A 63 -7.43 6.60 -12.43
C TRP A 63 -8.06 7.98 -12.26
N LEU A 64 -7.52 8.98 -12.94
CA LEU A 64 -8.14 10.31 -13.04
C LEU A 64 -9.12 10.42 -14.23
N GLU A 65 -9.18 9.40 -15.09
CA GLU A 65 -10.06 9.38 -16.26
C GLU A 65 -11.48 8.98 -15.85
N GLY A 66 -12.39 9.96 -15.78
CA GLY A 66 -13.84 9.71 -15.66
C GLY A 66 -14.60 10.42 -14.53
N MET A 67 -14.00 11.40 -13.84
CA MET A 67 -14.79 12.26 -12.95
C MET A 67 -15.73 13.17 -13.76
N GLU A 68 -17.05 12.97 -13.63
CA GLU A 68 -18.03 14.01 -13.97
C GLU A 68 -18.13 14.99 -12.78
N GLY A 69 -17.70 16.24 -12.99
CA GLY A 69 -17.59 17.28 -11.96
C GLY A 69 -16.40 18.21 -12.21
N ASP A 70 -16.21 19.22 -11.37
CA ASP A 70 -15.01 20.08 -11.44
C ASP A 70 -13.75 19.25 -11.15
N ILE A 71 -12.77 19.34 -12.04
CA ILE A 71 -11.45 18.74 -11.86
C ILE A 71 -10.84 19.37 -10.60
N PRO A 72 -10.38 18.57 -9.60
CA PRO A 72 -9.71 19.15 -8.44
C PRO A 72 -8.54 20.03 -8.90
N ASP A 73 -8.43 21.24 -8.33
CA ASP A 73 -7.48 22.26 -8.79
C ASP A 73 -6.01 21.79 -8.64
N SER A 74 -5.74 20.78 -7.81
CA SER A 74 -4.48 20.05 -7.82
C SER A 74 -4.58 18.60 -7.30
N PRO A 75 -3.70 17.69 -7.75
CA PRO A 75 -3.58 16.32 -7.20
C PRO A 75 -3.32 16.27 -5.68
N ASN A 76 -2.84 17.37 -5.10
CA ASN A 76 -2.54 17.48 -3.67
C ASN A 76 -3.78 17.78 -2.81
N GLU A 77 -4.94 18.06 -3.42
CA GLU A 77 -6.20 18.27 -2.70
C GLU A 77 -7.02 16.97 -2.54
N LEU A 78 -6.62 15.89 -3.23
CA LEU A 78 -7.24 14.59 -3.09
C LEU A 78 -6.64 13.86 -1.88
N SER A 79 -7.42 13.77 -0.81
CA SER A 79 -7.12 12.84 0.28
C SER A 79 -7.48 11.42 -0.16
N PHE A 80 -6.47 10.57 -0.32
CA PHE A 80 -6.63 9.16 -0.65
C PHE A 80 -6.83 8.35 0.64
N PHE A 81 -7.85 7.48 0.68
CA PHE A 81 -8.16 6.66 1.84
C PHE A 81 -8.16 5.17 1.50
N PHE A 82 -7.56 4.33 2.34
CA PHE A 82 -7.55 2.89 2.09
C PHE A 82 -8.92 2.27 2.32
N HIS A 83 -9.37 1.49 1.33
CA HIS A 83 -10.59 0.68 1.46
C HIS A 83 -10.24 -0.77 1.77
N GLU A 84 -9.23 -1.32 1.09
CA GLU A 84 -8.83 -2.72 1.27
C GLU A 84 -7.32 -2.89 1.03
N ILE A 85 -6.69 -3.72 1.86
CA ILE A 85 -5.36 -4.26 1.60
C ILE A 85 -5.47 -5.78 1.65
N SER A 86 -5.10 -6.45 0.57
CA SER A 86 -5.04 -7.91 0.47
C SER A 86 -3.60 -8.37 0.25
N ILE A 87 -3.16 -9.36 1.03
CA ILE A 87 -1.81 -9.94 0.91
C ILE A 87 -1.91 -11.43 0.61
N LYS A 88 -1.22 -11.86 -0.44
CA LYS A 88 -1.15 -13.25 -0.87
C LYS A 88 0.27 -13.75 -0.92
N ASP A 89 0.45 -15.00 -0.48
CA ASP A 89 1.67 -15.76 -0.71
C ASP A 89 1.75 -16.17 -2.19
N VAL A 90 2.82 -15.75 -2.88
CA VAL A 90 3.07 -16.09 -4.29
C VAL A 90 4.47 -16.67 -4.47
N LYS A 91 4.64 -17.51 -5.50
CA LYS A 91 5.93 -18.09 -5.86
C LYS A 91 6.29 -17.72 -7.29
N ILE A 92 7.34 -16.91 -7.47
CA ILE A 92 7.82 -16.47 -8.78
C ILE A 92 9.24 -17.01 -8.97
N ASN A 93 9.46 -17.77 -10.05
CA ASN A 93 10.77 -18.35 -10.37
C ASN A 93 11.42 -19.12 -9.20
N GLY A 94 10.62 -19.79 -8.37
CA GLY A 94 11.12 -20.56 -7.22
C GLY A 94 11.24 -19.76 -5.92
N VAL A 95 11.10 -18.43 -5.94
CA VAL A 95 11.22 -17.55 -4.77
C VAL A 95 9.84 -17.30 -4.15
N GLN A 96 9.71 -17.50 -2.84
CA GLN A 96 8.52 -17.13 -2.07
C GLN A 96 8.48 -15.61 -1.87
N LEU A 97 7.36 -14.99 -2.19
CA LEU A 97 7.14 -13.55 -2.13
C LEU A 97 5.73 -13.25 -1.59
N TYR A 98 5.51 -12.03 -1.15
CA TYR A 98 4.18 -11.47 -0.93
C TYR A 98 3.75 -10.66 -2.15
N GLU A 99 2.51 -10.86 -2.55
CA GLU A 99 1.78 -9.96 -3.43
C GLU A 99 0.79 -9.16 -2.58
N CYS A 100 1.05 -7.86 -2.45
CA CYS A 100 0.17 -6.90 -1.80
C CYS A 100 -0.62 -6.15 -2.87
N SER A 101 -1.95 -6.17 -2.75
CA SER A 101 -2.86 -5.37 -3.57
C SER A 101 -3.62 -4.42 -2.65
N MET A 102 -3.67 -3.14 -2.99
CA MET A 102 -4.40 -2.14 -2.22
C MET A 102 -5.44 -1.47 -3.11
N ILE A 103 -6.64 -1.30 -2.57
CA ILE A 103 -7.73 -0.56 -3.17
C ILE A 103 -7.80 0.79 -2.46
N ILE A 104 -7.45 1.83 -3.21
CA ILE A 104 -7.55 3.23 -2.81
C ILE A 104 -8.41 3.91 -3.88
N PRO A 105 -9.39 4.76 -3.54
CA PRO A 105 -10.20 5.45 -4.54
C PRO A 105 -9.30 6.13 -5.57
N MET A 106 -9.57 5.88 -6.85
CA MET A 106 -8.81 6.44 -7.97
C MET A 106 -7.33 6.01 -8.01
N MET A 107 -6.92 4.97 -7.28
CA MET A 107 -5.57 4.41 -7.36
C MET A 107 -5.57 2.90 -7.12
N ASP A 108 -5.14 2.14 -8.14
CA ASP A 108 -4.80 0.73 -7.96
C ASP A 108 -3.32 0.58 -7.63
N CYS A 109 -3.03 -0.12 -6.54
CA CYS A 109 -1.67 -0.39 -6.11
C CYS A 109 -1.40 -1.89 -6.03
N ARG A 110 -0.32 -2.34 -6.67
CA ARG A 110 0.17 -3.72 -6.57
C ARG A 110 1.67 -3.74 -6.34
N ILE A 111 2.09 -4.43 -5.28
CA ILE A 111 3.50 -4.58 -4.90
C ILE A 111 3.80 -6.07 -4.74
N VAL A 112 4.91 -6.51 -5.32
CA VAL A 112 5.41 -7.88 -5.16
C VAL A 112 6.79 -7.81 -4.55
N CYS A 113 6.95 -8.34 -3.33
CA CYS A 113 8.17 -8.18 -2.54
C CYS A 113 8.47 -9.37 -1.64
N LYS A 114 9.71 -9.48 -1.21
CA LYS A 114 10.15 -10.57 -0.34
C LYS A 114 9.76 -10.37 1.13
N THR A 115 9.81 -9.13 1.60
CA THR A 115 9.65 -8.80 3.02
C THR A 115 8.72 -7.60 3.17
N ILE A 116 7.82 -7.68 4.15
CA ILE A 116 6.97 -6.57 4.59
C ILE A 116 7.30 -6.31 6.06
N VAL A 117 7.61 -5.06 6.41
CA VAL A 117 7.87 -4.60 7.77
C VAL A 117 6.80 -3.59 8.13
N LEU A 118 6.11 -3.82 9.24
CA LEU A 118 4.94 -3.06 9.71
C LEU A 118 5.28 -2.13 10.86
#